data_AF-A0AAP9LES4-F1
#
_entry.id   AF-A0AAP9LES4-F1
#
_cell.length_a   1.000
_cell.length_b   1.000
_cell.length_c   1.000
_cell.angle_alpha   90.00
_cell.angle_beta   90.00
_cell.angle_gamma   90.00
#
_symmetry.space_group_name_H-M   'P 1'
#
loop_
_entity.id
_entity.type
_entity.pdbx_description
1 polymer ?
#
loop_
_entity_poly.entity_id
_entity_poly.type
_entity_poly.pdbx_seq_one_letter_code
_entity_poly.pdbx_strand_id
1 'polypeptide(L)'
;MIRKTVIATLIGLSAASISQANGKVDTLYERLTQQDATALTALTTLAKDNDPQALSTLGFIYEYGITVPQNTTQALQYYQQACEIDGNFGCYNVWYFYQYGKGVAQDKARAKQFAEKMNRTDLKMGAEVINTITRSIYNAKAAAERDISDRPRLIQAVKRYLSSSDDETLLFFSRIGFSQQDILRLAIAWAKDGDPEMNFLVGHLYNFGYGDIENENIEALKWFRVAAEGGQRDAQNILGLAYEEGRWGVNIDGDEALKWYERAASQGDNTAQMNLGKMYYTGLRVRTDYQKAYSLFERTYKNNVRNAGNYLSQMYYNGQYVEADCHQAKKYYEETARTPDNNYFRQCEKDKQERKATRSELPILTLKHESIFLGGKDTPYQCELNFSINTNKLGEVANFRATLQLRNSEGASTEQTLAFPVFGANSLDAETIGEQYIVSRKSTLIPMYQSGFCQFSDLKFQVISATATISGAEVDVLKAGILKQQEKR
;
A
#
# COMPACT_ATOMS: atom_id res chain seq x y z
N MET A 1 11.85 6.50 67.04
CA MET A 1 13.08 5.70 67.33
C MET A 1 12.67 4.25 67.17
N ILE A 2 13.08 3.50 66.15
CA ILE A 2 14.43 2.95 65.90
C ILE A 2 14.57 2.66 64.38
N ARG A 3 15.76 2.93 63.85
CA ARG A 3 16.22 2.71 62.47
C ARG A 3 16.25 1.23 62.07
N LYS A 4 16.00 0.94 60.78
CA LYS A 4 16.85 0.02 60.00
C LYS A 4 17.05 0.56 58.59
N THR A 5 18.32 0.81 58.29
CA THR A 5 18.91 1.13 57.00
C THR A 5 18.88 -0.10 56.10
N VAL A 6 18.50 0.05 54.84
CA VAL A 6 18.92 -0.85 53.75
C VAL A 6 19.47 0.02 52.63
N ILE A 7 20.78 -0.12 52.41
CA ILE A 7 21.49 0.35 51.22
C ILE A 7 21.27 -0.73 50.16
N ALA A 8 20.78 -0.35 48.99
CA ALA A 8 20.80 -1.19 47.79
C ALA A 8 21.14 -0.33 46.56
N THR A 9 22.44 -0.31 46.26
CA THR A 9 23.05 -0.41 44.92
C THR A 9 22.37 0.27 43.73
N LEU A 10 23.05 1.31 43.23
CA LEU A 10 23.25 1.55 41.80
C LEU A 10 23.62 0.23 41.08
N ILE A 11 22.92 -0.12 40.01
CA ILE A 11 23.40 -0.73 38.75
C ILE A 11 22.19 -0.91 37.81
N GLY A 12 22.32 -0.42 36.57
CA GLY A 12 21.58 -0.96 35.43
C GLY A 12 20.26 -0.26 35.05
N LEU A 13 20.32 1.00 34.62
CA LEU A 13 19.29 1.54 33.70
C LEU A 13 19.46 0.80 32.35
N SER A 14 18.76 -0.32 32.18
CA SER A 14 18.55 -0.92 30.87
C SER A 14 17.55 -0.07 30.09
N ALA A 15 17.74 0.03 28.77
CA ALA A 15 17.07 0.91 27.82
C ALA A 15 15.54 0.72 27.67
N ALA A 16 14.84 0.10 28.63
CA ALA A 16 13.42 -0.21 28.57
C ALA A 16 12.51 0.89 29.15
N SER A 17 13.03 1.86 29.92
CA SER A 17 12.20 2.93 30.53
C SER A 17 11.90 4.11 29.60
N ILE A 18 12.67 4.29 28.51
CA ILE A 18 12.49 5.40 27.56
C ILE A 18 11.33 5.10 26.58
N SER A 19 11.13 3.83 26.23
CA SER A 19 10.05 3.39 25.33
C SER A 19 8.64 3.62 25.91
N GLN A 20 8.44 3.48 27.23
CA GLN A 20 7.11 3.65 27.84
C GLN A 20 6.69 5.11 28.04
N ALA A 21 7.63 6.04 28.23
CA ALA A 21 7.32 7.46 28.37
C ALA A 21 6.94 8.09 27.01
N ASN A 22 7.66 7.71 25.94
CA ASN A 22 7.43 8.24 24.60
C ASN A 22 6.03 7.92 24.06
N GLY A 23 5.57 6.68 24.25
CA GLY A 23 4.24 6.26 23.79
C GLY A 23 3.09 7.03 24.45
N LYS A 24 3.26 7.52 25.69
CA LYS A 24 2.21 8.27 26.39
C LYS A 24 1.95 9.64 25.79
N VAL A 25 2.99 10.40 25.46
CA VAL A 25 2.85 11.72 24.83
C VAL A 25 2.32 11.59 23.40
N ASP A 26 2.80 10.60 22.66
CA ASP A 26 2.39 10.36 21.28
C ASP A 26 0.90 9.96 21.21
N THR A 27 0.45 9.07 22.10
CA THR A 27 -0.97 8.71 22.26
C THR A 27 -1.84 9.93 22.59
N LEU A 28 -1.36 10.83 23.45
CA LEU A 28 -2.10 12.06 23.79
C LEU A 28 -2.20 13.01 22.60
N TYR A 29 -1.14 13.16 21.81
CA TYR A 29 -1.17 13.96 20.59
C TYR A 29 -2.20 13.42 19.59
N GLU A 30 -2.25 12.10 19.38
CA GLU A 30 -3.24 11.48 18.49
C GLU A 30 -4.67 11.72 18.96
N ARG A 31 -4.97 11.45 20.24
CA ARG A 31 -6.28 11.73 20.83
C ARG A 31 -6.68 13.20 20.65
N LEU A 32 -5.72 14.13 20.81
CA LEU A 32 -5.97 15.54 20.56
C LEU A 32 -6.39 15.80 19.11
N THR A 33 -5.71 15.21 18.13
CA THR A 33 -6.10 15.35 16.71
C THR A 33 -7.46 14.72 16.39
N GLN A 34 -7.91 13.77 17.21
CA GLN A 34 -9.25 13.18 17.18
C GLN A 34 -10.28 13.98 18.01
N GLN A 35 -9.97 15.24 18.34
CA GLN A 35 -10.83 16.18 19.07
C GLN A 35 -11.14 15.79 20.52
N ASP A 36 -10.30 14.96 21.15
CA ASP A 36 -10.38 14.71 22.59
C ASP A 36 -9.83 15.91 23.38
N ALA A 37 -10.73 16.74 23.88
CA ALA A 37 -10.40 17.92 24.67
C ALA A 37 -9.64 17.59 25.99
N THR A 38 -9.75 16.36 26.51
CA THR A 38 -9.03 15.95 27.72
C THR A 38 -7.55 15.71 27.45
N ALA A 39 -7.18 15.41 26.21
CA ALA A 39 -5.80 15.10 25.83
C ALA A 39 -4.87 16.32 25.97
N LEU A 40 -5.34 17.52 25.59
CA LEU A 40 -4.59 18.77 25.79
C LEU A 40 -4.33 19.05 27.27
N THR A 41 -5.33 18.78 28.11
CA THR A 41 -5.21 18.95 29.57
C THR A 41 -4.17 17.98 30.14
N ALA A 42 -4.24 16.70 29.76
CA ALA A 42 -3.27 15.70 30.19
C ALA A 42 -1.84 16.02 29.72
N LEU A 43 -1.68 16.47 28.47
CA LEU A 43 -0.39 16.89 27.92
C LEU A 43 0.16 18.10 28.68
N THR A 44 -0.70 19.05 29.02
CA THR A 44 -0.32 20.23 29.84
C THR A 44 0.10 19.84 31.25
N THR A 45 -0.53 18.83 31.86
CA THR A 45 -0.12 18.31 33.16
C THR A 45 1.28 17.70 33.09
N LEU A 46 1.56 16.86 32.10
CA LEU A 46 2.91 16.30 31.90
C LEU A 46 3.96 17.40 31.73
N ALA A 47 3.63 18.42 30.94
CA ALA A 47 4.52 19.56 30.75
C ALA A 47 4.79 20.34 32.07
N LYS A 48 3.81 20.48 32.96
CA LYS A 48 3.98 21.08 34.29
C LYS A 48 4.85 20.22 35.22
N ASP A 49 4.84 18.91 35.01
CA ASP A 49 5.71 17.96 35.70
C ASP A 49 7.13 17.91 35.09
N ASN A 50 7.46 18.87 34.21
CA ASN A 50 8.74 19.00 33.49
C ASN A 50 9.05 17.82 32.56
N ASP A 51 8.03 17.21 31.93
CA ASP A 51 8.25 16.25 30.85
C ASP A 51 8.71 16.99 29.58
N PRO A 52 9.95 16.79 29.10
CA PRO A 52 10.51 17.55 27.98
C PRO A 52 9.84 17.23 26.63
N GLN A 53 9.31 16.02 26.46
CA GLN A 53 8.59 15.63 25.24
C GLN A 53 7.20 16.25 25.21
N ALA A 54 6.49 16.28 26.35
CA ALA A 54 5.21 16.97 26.47
C ALA A 54 5.36 18.48 26.22
N LEU A 55 6.38 19.11 26.82
CA LEU A 55 6.74 20.50 26.57
C LEU A 55 6.99 20.75 25.08
N SER A 56 7.83 19.93 24.44
CA SER A 56 8.13 20.09 23.02
C SER A 56 6.91 19.86 22.12
N THR A 57 6.06 18.89 22.46
CA THR A 57 4.80 18.61 21.73
C THR A 57 3.82 19.77 21.85
N LEU A 58 3.70 20.40 23.03
CA LEU A 58 2.92 21.64 23.19
C LEU A 58 3.52 22.78 22.38
N GLY A 59 4.85 22.90 22.34
CA GLY A 59 5.55 23.83 21.46
C GLY A 59 5.10 23.69 20.01
N PHE A 60 5.10 22.46 19.50
CA PHE A 60 4.66 22.13 18.14
C PHE A 60 3.17 22.45 17.91
N ILE A 61 2.31 22.09 18.87
CA ILE A 61 0.88 22.38 18.84
C ILE A 61 0.61 23.88 18.67
N TYR A 62 1.27 24.73 19.47
CA TYR A 62 1.13 26.18 19.36
C TYR A 62 1.83 26.77 18.14
N GLU A 63 2.94 26.17 17.67
CA GLU A 63 3.65 26.61 16.46
C GLU A 63 2.77 26.49 15.21
N TYR A 64 2.01 25.40 15.10
CA TYR A 64 1.17 25.08 13.93
C TYR A 64 -0.34 25.24 14.17
N GLY A 65 -0.76 25.69 15.35
CA GLY A 65 -2.17 25.91 15.66
C GLY A 65 -3.01 24.62 15.59
N ILE A 66 -2.53 23.54 16.19
CA ILE A 66 -3.21 22.23 16.16
C ILE A 66 -4.27 22.20 17.26
N THR A 67 -5.55 22.30 16.90
CA THR A 67 -6.71 22.38 17.83
C THR A 67 -6.76 23.62 18.75
N VAL A 68 -5.70 24.44 18.73
CA VAL A 68 -5.60 25.72 19.44
C VAL A 68 -5.17 26.83 18.47
N PRO A 69 -5.42 28.12 18.76
CA PRO A 69 -4.89 29.20 17.94
C PRO A 69 -3.36 29.19 17.88
N GLN A 70 -2.82 29.45 16.69
CA GLN A 70 -1.37 29.56 16.50
C GLN A 70 -0.79 30.67 17.38
N ASN A 71 0.29 30.36 18.10
CA ASN A 71 0.99 31.29 18.97
C ASN A 71 2.49 30.96 19.05
N THR A 72 3.29 31.61 18.22
CA THR A 72 4.74 31.38 18.15
C THR A 72 5.48 31.78 19.41
N THR A 73 4.97 32.76 20.17
CA THR A 73 5.58 33.18 21.44
C THR A 73 5.41 32.10 22.51
N GLN A 74 4.20 31.56 22.63
CA GLN A 74 3.90 30.45 23.54
C GLN A 74 4.70 29.19 23.13
N ALA A 75 4.76 28.90 21.83
CA ALA A 75 5.55 27.78 21.31
C ALA A 75 7.02 27.89 21.71
N LEU A 76 7.63 29.08 21.52
CA LEU A 76 9.01 29.35 21.89
C LEU A 76 9.25 29.15 23.40
N GLN A 77 8.33 29.57 24.26
CA GLN A 77 8.46 29.38 25.71
C GLN A 77 8.48 27.90 26.10
N TYR A 78 7.63 27.07 25.47
CA TYR A 78 7.62 25.64 25.71
C TYR A 78 8.91 24.96 25.24
N TYR A 79 9.40 25.31 24.04
CA TYR A 79 10.67 24.79 23.54
C TYR A 79 11.86 25.22 24.41
N GLN A 80 11.86 26.44 24.94
CA GLN A 80 12.87 26.89 25.89
C GLN A 80 12.86 26.06 27.17
N GLN A 81 11.69 25.82 27.77
CA GLN A 81 11.57 24.97 28.95
C GLN A 81 12.07 23.55 28.70
N ALA A 82 11.69 22.94 27.57
CA ALA A 82 12.21 21.63 27.18
C ALA A 82 13.74 21.64 27.02
N CYS A 83 14.30 22.66 26.35
CA CYS A 83 15.74 22.78 26.14
C CYS A 83 16.55 22.80 27.44
N GLU A 84 16.07 23.52 28.46
CA GLU A 84 16.78 23.59 29.75
C GLU A 84 16.79 22.26 30.51
N ILE A 85 15.88 21.33 30.18
CA ILE A 85 15.76 20.04 30.87
C ILE A 85 16.72 19.01 30.28
N ASP A 86 16.67 18.80 28.96
CA ASP A 86 17.33 17.64 28.33
C ASP A 86 18.36 17.99 27.25
N GLY A 87 18.43 19.26 26.85
CA GLY A 87 19.33 19.71 25.79
C GLY A 87 18.96 19.21 24.39
N ASN A 88 17.80 18.59 24.18
CA ASN A 88 17.47 17.90 22.92
C ASN A 88 16.61 18.77 21.99
N PHE A 89 15.47 18.24 21.53
CA PHE A 89 14.60 18.81 20.51
C PHE A 89 14.21 20.26 20.79
N GLY A 90 13.90 20.59 22.05
CA GLY A 90 13.61 21.96 22.47
C GLY A 90 14.74 22.93 22.08
N CYS A 91 16.00 22.57 22.28
CA CYS A 91 17.13 23.44 21.96
C CYS A 91 17.27 23.71 20.45
N TYR A 92 17.04 22.70 19.60
CA TYR A 92 17.10 22.86 18.15
C TYR A 92 15.96 23.72 17.61
N ASN A 93 14.75 23.64 18.17
CA ASN A 93 13.66 24.56 17.81
C ASN A 93 13.93 25.99 18.26
N VAL A 94 14.41 26.19 19.50
CA VAL A 94 14.76 27.55 19.96
C VAL A 94 15.87 28.14 19.10
N TRP A 95 16.90 27.34 18.78
CA TRP A 95 17.93 27.71 17.83
C TRP A 95 17.32 28.12 16.49
N TYR A 96 16.40 27.34 15.94
CA TYR A 96 15.71 27.63 14.69
C TYR A 96 14.94 28.96 14.74
N PHE A 97 14.19 29.23 15.81
CA PHE A 97 13.41 30.46 15.97
C PHE A 97 14.30 31.70 15.92
N TYR A 98 15.41 31.73 16.67
CA TYR A 98 16.35 32.85 16.63
C TYR A 98 17.19 32.90 15.35
N GLN A 99 17.58 31.74 14.80
CA GLN A 99 18.42 31.67 13.60
C GLN A 99 17.70 32.22 12.36
N TYR A 100 16.40 31.96 12.22
CA TYR A 100 15.60 32.37 11.06
C TYR A 100 14.58 33.47 11.36
N GLY A 101 14.47 33.92 12.61
CA GLY A 101 13.55 34.99 13.01
C GLY A 101 12.08 34.57 12.99
N LYS A 102 11.77 33.32 13.38
CA LYS A 102 10.39 32.83 13.43
C LYS A 102 9.71 33.30 14.72
N GLY A 103 8.76 34.22 14.60
CA GLY A 103 8.02 34.75 15.75
C GLY A 103 8.84 35.63 16.72
N VAL A 104 10.12 35.86 16.42
CA VAL A 104 11.06 36.73 17.15
C VAL A 104 12.03 37.39 16.17
N ALA A 105 12.71 38.47 16.59
CA ALA A 105 13.78 39.05 15.79
C ALA A 105 14.90 38.04 15.56
N GLN A 106 15.48 38.02 14.35
CA GLN A 106 16.62 37.17 14.05
C GLN A 106 17.81 37.55 14.93
N ASP A 107 18.33 36.59 15.68
CA ASP A 107 19.46 36.76 16.61
C ASP A 107 20.37 35.53 16.56
N LYS A 108 21.35 35.58 15.67
CA LYS A 108 22.30 34.48 15.47
C LYS A 108 23.22 34.27 16.68
N ALA A 109 23.48 35.31 17.46
CA ALA A 109 24.31 35.19 18.66
C ALA A 109 23.57 34.40 19.74
N ARG A 110 22.28 34.71 19.94
CA ARG A 110 21.42 33.95 20.84
C ARG A 110 21.16 32.54 20.35
N ALA A 111 20.95 32.34 19.04
CA ALA A 111 20.87 30.99 18.48
C ALA A 111 22.12 30.17 18.85
N LYS A 112 23.33 30.73 18.69
CA LYS A 112 24.59 30.06 19.06
C LYS A 112 24.62 29.59 20.53
N GLN A 113 24.10 30.39 21.46
CA GLN A 113 24.02 29.98 22.88
C GLN A 113 23.17 28.72 23.07
N PHE A 114 22.06 28.58 22.33
CA PHE A 114 21.25 27.36 22.36
C PHE A 114 21.93 26.19 21.64
N ALA A 115 22.79 26.45 20.65
CA ALA A 115 23.59 25.41 20.02
C ALA A 115 24.59 24.76 20.98
N GLU A 116 25.11 25.52 21.94
CA GLU A 116 26.03 25.03 22.98
C GLU A 116 25.32 24.17 24.04
N LYS A 117 23.99 24.32 24.19
CA LYS A 117 23.16 23.51 25.10
C LYS A 117 22.71 22.18 24.50
N MET A 118 22.91 21.99 23.19
CA MET A 118 22.45 20.78 22.50
C MET A 118 23.18 19.54 23.02
N ASN A 119 22.44 18.56 23.52
CA ASN A 119 23.01 17.34 24.04
C ASN A 119 23.52 16.44 22.89
N ARG A 120 24.84 16.22 22.88
CA ARG A 120 25.55 15.40 21.89
C ARG A 120 26.42 14.33 22.55
N THR A 121 26.30 14.15 23.87
CA THR A 121 27.29 13.42 24.68
C THR A 121 27.36 11.92 24.38
N ASP A 122 26.25 11.34 23.96
CA ASP A 122 26.03 9.94 23.63
C ASP A 122 25.80 9.72 22.13
N LEU A 123 26.04 10.74 21.30
CA LEU A 123 26.21 10.58 19.85
C LEU A 123 27.70 10.33 19.58
N LYS A 124 28.00 9.25 18.85
CA LYS A 124 29.37 8.95 18.37
C LYS A 124 29.71 9.76 17.11
N MET A 125 28.69 10.28 16.43
CA MET A 125 28.77 11.12 15.24
C MET A 125 29.58 12.39 15.52
N GLY A 126 30.52 12.70 14.63
CA GLY A 126 31.37 13.89 14.76
C GLY A 126 30.55 15.20 14.73
N ALA A 127 30.97 16.17 15.54
CA ALA A 127 30.27 17.46 15.68
C ALA A 127 30.09 18.22 14.35
N GLU A 128 31.04 18.10 13.43
CA GLU A 128 30.96 18.70 12.09
C GLU A 128 29.84 18.07 11.25
N VAL A 129 29.70 16.74 11.31
CA VAL A 129 28.64 16.01 10.60
C VAL A 129 27.28 16.39 11.16
N ILE A 130 27.14 16.37 12.49
CA ILE A 130 25.93 16.82 13.21
C ILE A 130 25.53 18.23 12.75
N ASN A 131 26.46 19.18 12.79
CA ASN A 131 26.20 20.56 12.42
C ASN A 131 25.81 20.71 10.94
N THR A 132 26.47 19.96 10.06
CA THR A 132 26.22 20.01 8.61
C THR A 132 24.83 19.50 8.28
N ILE A 133 24.45 18.32 8.80
CA ILE A 133 23.13 17.73 8.57
C ILE A 133 22.04 18.61 9.19
N THR A 134 22.21 19.02 10.45
CA THR A 134 21.26 19.91 11.16
C THR A 134 21.00 21.18 10.35
N ARG A 135 22.06 21.88 9.93
CA ARG A 135 21.92 23.11 9.15
C ARG A 135 21.24 22.86 7.80
N SER A 136 21.57 21.76 7.12
CA SER A 136 20.96 21.39 5.84
C SER A 136 19.44 21.20 5.99
N ILE A 137 19.02 20.39 6.97
CA ILE A 137 17.60 20.09 7.22
C ILE A 137 16.83 21.35 7.62
N TYR A 138 17.36 22.15 8.56
CA TYR A 138 16.67 23.36 9.00
C TYR A 138 16.66 24.48 7.96
N ASN A 139 17.66 24.55 7.08
CA ASN A 139 17.61 25.43 5.91
C ASN A 139 16.47 25.01 4.97
N ALA A 140 16.35 23.71 4.70
CA ALA A 140 15.28 23.16 3.87
C ALA A 140 13.91 23.36 4.53
N LYS A 141 13.78 23.21 5.86
CA LYS A 141 12.56 23.56 6.61
C LYS A 141 12.21 25.04 6.48
N ALA A 142 13.17 25.95 6.65
CA ALA A 142 12.92 27.38 6.46
C ALA A 142 12.52 27.74 5.02
N ALA A 143 13.04 27.03 4.01
CA ALA A 143 12.59 27.17 2.63
C ALA A 143 11.14 26.69 2.46
N ALA A 144 10.83 25.47 2.93
CA ALA A 144 9.52 24.85 2.86
C ALA A 144 8.41 25.58 3.65
N GLU A 145 8.77 26.33 4.69
CA GLU A 145 7.84 27.21 5.39
C GLU A 145 7.52 28.50 4.63
N ARG A 146 8.42 28.95 3.75
CA ARG A 146 8.22 30.13 2.90
C ARG A 146 7.56 29.79 1.56
N ASP A 147 7.88 28.63 1.02
CA ASP A 147 7.34 28.12 -0.23
C ASP A 147 6.80 26.70 -0.03
N ILE A 148 5.47 26.58 -0.15
CA ILE A 148 4.76 25.31 0.04
C ILE A 148 5.26 24.22 -0.91
N SER A 149 5.77 24.58 -2.10
CA SER A 149 6.25 23.62 -3.11
C SER A 149 7.53 22.88 -2.70
N ASP A 150 8.27 23.39 -1.70
CA ASP A 150 9.47 22.75 -1.17
C ASP A 150 9.17 21.74 -0.06
N ARG A 151 7.94 21.72 0.49
CA ARG A 151 7.57 20.82 1.60
C ARG A 151 7.71 19.34 1.25
N PRO A 152 7.22 18.85 0.08
CA PRO A 152 7.40 17.44 -0.29
C PRO A 152 8.88 17.02 -0.30
N ARG A 153 9.75 17.89 -0.79
CA ARG A 153 11.20 17.61 -0.88
C ARG A 153 11.83 17.44 0.50
N LEU A 154 11.46 18.26 1.48
CA LEU A 154 11.93 18.10 2.85
C LEU A 154 11.48 16.77 3.44
N ILE A 155 10.17 16.47 3.37
CA ILE A 155 9.61 15.24 3.95
C ILE A 155 10.29 14.01 3.36
N GLN A 156 10.45 13.97 2.02
CA GLN A 156 11.13 12.87 1.35
C GLN A 156 12.63 12.79 1.70
N ALA A 157 13.32 13.92 1.86
CA ALA A 157 14.71 13.95 2.27
C ALA A 157 14.89 13.36 3.68
N VAL A 158 14.09 13.80 4.66
CA VAL A 158 14.13 13.28 6.03
C VAL A 158 13.73 11.80 6.05
N LYS A 159 12.67 11.40 5.35
CA LYS A 159 12.26 9.99 5.23
C LYS A 159 13.40 9.09 4.74
N ARG A 160 14.21 9.54 3.77
CA ARG A 160 15.37 8.77 3.30
C ARG A 160 16.44 8.58 4.37
N TYR A 161 16.66 9.57 5.23
CA TYR A 161 17.57 9.45 6.38
C TYR A 161 17.04 8.54 7.49
N LEU A 162 15.72 8.34 7.56
CA LEU A 162 15.09 7.50 8.59
C LEU A 162 14.82 6.07 8.10
N SER A 163 14.80 5.86 6.78
CA SER A 163 14.52 4.55 6.18
C SER A 163 15.77 3.66 6.25
N SER A 164 15.70 2.59 7.05
CA SER A 164 16.77 1.58 7.19
C SER A 164 18.08 2.10 7.80
N SER A 165 17.98 3.05 8.72
CA SER A 165 19.12 3.65 9.41
C SER A 165 19.48 2.96 10.71
N ASP A 166 20.72 3.16 11.16
CA ASP A 166 21.17 2.67 12.47
C ASP A 166 20.55 3.45 13.64
N ASP A 167 20.60 2.85 14.82
CA ASP A 167 20.04 3.43 16.06
C ASP A 167 20.63 4.82 16.35
N GLU A 168 21.90 5.04 15.98
CA GLU A 168 22.57 6.31 16.17
C GLU A 168 21.98 7.43 15.31
N THR A 169 21.71 7.15 14.03
CA THR A 169 21.08 8.10 13.12
C THR A 169 19.65 8.40 13.58
N LEU A 170 18.89 7.38 13.98
CA LEU A 170 17.54 7.56 14.52
C LEU A 170 17.55 8.42 15.79
N LEU A 171 18.50 8.15 16.71
CA LEU A 171 18.70 8.95 17.92
C LEU A 171 19.11 10.39 17.63
N PHE A 172 19.97 10.60 16.63
CA PHE A 172 20.34 11.96 16.21
C PHE A 172 19.12 12.72 15.66
N PHE A 173 18.35 12.09 14.76
CA PHE A 173 17.18 12.72 14.16
C PHE A 173 16.07 13.00 15.19
N SER A 174 15.87 12.13 16.18
CA SER A 174 14.93 12.42 17.27
C SER A 174 15.36 13.62 18.12
N ARG A 175 16.66 13.81 18.37
CA ARG A 175 17.18 14.99 19.10
C ARG A 175 16.99 16.29 18.35
N ILE A 176 17.06 16.27 17.03
CA ILE A 176 16.89 17.49 16.23
C ILE A 176 15.44 17.76 15.85
N GLY A 177 14.48 16.93 16.29
CA GLY A 177 13.06 17.15 16.00
C GLY A 177 12.55 16.59 14.69
N PHE A 178 13.22 15.56 14.19
CA PHE A 178 12.91 14.91 12.93
C PHE A 178 12.89 13.39 13.13
N SER A 179 12.40 12.91 14.28
CA SER A 179 12.03 11.50 14.44
C SER A 179 10.96 11.08 13.43
N GLN A 180 10.65 9.79 13.36
CA GLN A 180 9.58 9.27 12.52
C GLN A 180 8.23 9.93 12.87
N GLN A 181 7.93 10.05 14.17
CA GLN A 181 6.71 10.69 14.65
C GLN A 181 6.72 12.20 14.35
N ASP A 182 7.84 12.88 14.54
CA ASP A 182 7.93 14.33 14.29
C ASP A 182 7.75 14.67 12.81
N ILE A 183 8.35 13.89 11.90
CA ILE A 183 8.19 14.12 10.46
C ILE A 183 6.77 13.81 10.00
N LEU A 184 6.11 12.80 10.58
CA LEU A 184 4.70 12.52 10.33
C LEU A 184 3.82 13.69 10.79
N ARG A 185 4.02 14.19 12.01
CA ARG A 185 3.27 15.35 12.54
C ARG A 185 3.43 16.58 11.67
N LEU A 186 4.67 16.87 11.25
CA LEU A 186 4.96 17.99 10.36
C LEU A 186 4.27 17.82 9.01
N ALA A 187 4.32 16.61 8.43
CA ALA A 187 3.66 16.31 7.17
C ALA A 187 2.14 16.47 7.26
N ILE A 188 1.50 15.98 8.33
CA ILE A 188 0.06 16.16 8.60
C ILE A 188 -0.29 17.64 8.74
N ALA A 189 0.51 18.40 9.51
CA ALA A 189 0.28 19.83 9.68
C ALA A 189 0.32 20.58 8.34
N TRP A 190 1.26 20.22 7.48
CA TRP A 190 1.42 20.81 6.15
C TRP A 190 0.41 20.32 5.11
N ALA A 191 -0.12 19.11 5.25
CA ALA A 191 -1.14 18.58 4.35
C ALA A 191 -2.49 19.32 4.47
N LYS A 192 -2.73 20.03 5.59
CA LYS A 192 -3.91 20.89 5.79
C LYS A 192 -4.07 21.99 4.75
N ASP A 193 -2.98 22.39 4.10
CA ASP A 193 -3.00 23.40 3.03
C ASP A 193 -3.55 22.83 1.70
N GLY A 194 -3.91 21.54 1.67
CA GLY A 194 -4.61 20.91 0.55
C GLY A 194 -3.72 20.43 -0.59
N ASP A 195 -2.40 20.43 -0.43
CA ASP A 195 -1.46 19.91 -1.43
C ASP A 195 -1.62 18.37 -1.57
N PRO A 196 -2.05 17.86 -2.74
CA PRO A 196 -2.22 16.42 -2.96
C PRO A 196 -0.93 15.62 -2.76
N GLU A 197 0.23 16.18 -3.08
CA GLU A 197 1.52 15.51 -2.89
C GLU A 197 1.85 15.35 -1.40
N MET A 198 1.55 16.37 -0.59
CA MET A 198 1.70 16.27 0.86
C MET A 198 0.75 15.22 1.46
N ASN A 199 -0.50 15.16 1.01
CA ASN A 199 -1.45 14.12 1.43
C ASN A 199 -0.92 12.72 1.08
N PHE A 200 -0.36 12.55 -0.12
CA PHE A 200 0.25 11.30 -0.55
C PHE A 200 1.45 10.92 0.34
N LEU A 201 2.31 11.88 0.68
CA LEU A 201 3.45 11.65 1.56
C LEU A 201 3.03 11.27 2.97
N VAL A 202 1.97 11.86 3.52
CA VAL A 202 1.41 11.44 4.82
C VAL A 202 0.95 9.98 4.75
N GLY A 203 0.22 9.59 3.70
CA GLY A 203 -0.18 8.20 3.50
C GLY A 203 1.02 7.25 3.42
N HIS A 204 2.09 7.67 2.75
CA HIS A 204 3.35 6.93 2.71
C HIS A 204 4.03 6.81 4.06
N LEU A 205 4.02 7.85 4.91
CA LEU A 205 4.62 7.77 6.23
C LEU A 205 3.88 6.77 7.12
N TYR A 206 2.54 6.78 7.10
CA TYR A 206 1.74 5.76 7.78
C TYR A 206 2.05 4.35 7.26
N ASN A 207 2.05 4.11 5.94
CA ASN A 207 2.34 2.79 5.37
C ASN A 207 3.76 2.26 5.75
N PHE A 208 4.65 3.13 6.22
CA PHE A 208 6.02 2.78 6.61
C PHE A 208 6.26 2.68 8.13
N GLY A 209 5.24 2.70 9.01
CA GLY A 209 5.48 2.51 10.44
C GLY A 209 5.59 3.78 11.28
N TYR A 210 5.31 4.96 10.73
CA TYR A 210 5.67 6.22 11.41
C TYR A 210 4.60 6.70 12.40
N GLY A 211 3.43 6.06 12.40
CA GLY A 211 2.25 6.46 13.16
C GLY A 211 2.15 5.85 14.54
N ASP A 212 2.73 4.67 14.79
CA ASP A 212 2.59 3.92 16.06
C ASP A 212 1.12 3.65 16.46
N ILE A 213 0.26 3.43 15.45
CA ILE A 213 -1.16 3.09 15.62
C ILE A 213 -1.45 1.67 15.16
N GLU A 214 -2.51 1.06 15.70
CA GLU A 214 -2.86 -0.35 15.44
C GLU A 214 -3.05 -0.67 13.94
N ASN A 215 -3.64 0.25 13.17
CA ASN A 215 -4.02 0.01 11.78
C ASN A 215 -3.51 1.11 10.82
N GLU A 216 -2.20 1.29 10.75
CA GLU A 216 -1.56 2.31 9.90
C GLU A 216 -1.93 2.22 8.42
N ASN A 217 -2.11 1.01 7.90
CA ASN A 217 -2.51 0.80 6.52
C ASN A 217 -3.88 1.40 6.19
N ILE A 218 -4.83 1.31 7.12
CA ILE A 218 -6.18 1.90 6.96
C ILE A 218 -6.07 3.43 7.00
N GLU A 219 -5.24 3.96 7.89
CA GLU A 219 -5.00 5.40 7.96
C GLU A 219 -4.30 5.92 6.70
N ALA A 220 -3.27 5.22 6.22
CA ALA A 220 -2.60 5.51 4.96
C ALA A 220 -3.59 5.58 3.79
N LEU A 221 -4.55 4.65 3.73
CA LEU A 221 -5.57 4.63 2.68
C LEU A 221 -6.49 5.86 2.70
N LYS A 222 -6.82 6.40 3.88
CA LYS A 222 -7.59 7.66 3.97
C LYS A 222 -6.82 8.82 3.33
N TRP A 223 -5.52 8.93 3.62
CA TRP A 223 -4.67 9.97 3.04
C TRP A 223 -4.44 9.76 1.53
N PHE A 224 -4.23 8.52 1.09
CA PHE A 224 -4.17 8.23 -0.35
C PHE A 224 -5.47 8.57 -1.07
N ARG A 225 -6.63 8.39 -0.43
CA ARG A 225 -7.91 8.83 -1.01
C ARG A 225 -7.98 10.34 -1.20
N VAL A 226 -7.66 11.12 -0.17
CA VAL A 226 -7.64 12.58 -0.26
C VAL A 226 -6.65 13.05 -1.33
N ALA A 227 -5.45 12.46 -1.38
CA ALA A 227 -4.45 12.74 -2.41
C ALA A 227 -4.95 12.40 -3.82
N ALA A 228 -5.57 11.23 -4.00
CA ALA A 228 -6.08 10.77 -5.29
C ALA A 228 -7.23 11.65 -5.81
N GLU A 229 -8.13 12.07 -4.92
CA GLU A 229 -9.20 13.04 -5.19
C GLU A 229 -8.63 14.42 -5.55
N GLY A 230 -7.54 14.83 -4.90
CA GLY A 230 -6.76 16.01 -5.25
C GLY A 230 -5.96 15.89 -6.56
N GLY A 231 -6.00 14.74 -7.24
CA GLY A 231 -5.34 14.54 -8.53
C GLY A 231 -3.96 13.89 -8.47
N GLN A 232 -3.46 13.53 -7.29
CA GLN A 232 -2.14 12.90 -7.15
C GLN A 232 -2.15 11.52 -7.83
N ARG A 233 -1.32 11.40 -8.87
CA ARG A 233 -1.30 10.27 -9.81
C ARG A 233 -0.98 8.92 -9.15
N ASP A 234 0.05 8.88 -8.31
CA ASP A 234 0.51 7.63 -7.69
C ASP A 234 -0.53 7.13 -6.66
N ALA A 235 -1.20 8.04 -5.96
CA ALA A 235 -2.30 7.76 -5.04
C ALA A 235 -3.52 7.20 -5.78
N GLN A 236 -3.83 7.72 -6.97
CA GLN A 236 -4.88 7.16 -7.84
C GLN A 236 -4.55 5.72 -8.25
N ASN A 237 -3.29 5.44 -8.62
CA ASN A 237 -2.86 4.07 -8.90
C ASN A 237 -2.97 3.16 -7.66
N ILE A 238 -2.61 3.66 -6.47
CA ILE A 238 -2.76 2.92 -5.21
C ILE A 238 -4.24 2.61 -4.91
N LEU A 239 -5.17 3.56 -5.13
CA LEU A 239 -6.59 3.30 -4.96
C LEU A 239 -7.11 2.27 -5.97
N GLY A 240 -6.65 2.33 -7.22
CA GLY A 240 -6.96 1.32 -8.22
C GLY A 240 -6.59 -0.08 -7.74
N LEU A 241 -5.38 -0.24 -7.19
CA LEU A 241 -4.91 -1.50 -6.64
C LEU A 241 -5.68 -1.93 -5.38
N ALA A 242 -5.98 -0.99 -4.49
CA ALA A 242 -6.73 -1.26 -3.27
C ALA A 242 -8.10 -1.86 -3.59
N TYR A 243 -8.82 -1.28 -4.57
CA TYR A 243 -10.12 -1.78 -5.03
C TYR A 243 -10.00 -3.06 -5.89
N GLU A 244 -8.94 -3.24 -6.68
CA GLU A 244 -8.73 -4.47 -7.47
C GLU A 244 -8.53 -5.70 -6.57
N GLU A 245 -7.78 -5.52 -5.48
CA GLU A 245 -7.33 -6.61 -4.62
C GLU A 245 -8.06 -6.69 -3.28
N GLY A 246 -8.88 -5.69 -2.92
CA GLY A 246 -9.59 -5.63 -1.65
C GLY A 246 -8.66 -5.45 -0.45
N ARG A 247 -7.69 -4.52 -0.56
CA ARG A 247 -6.66 -4.30 0.48
C ARG A 247 -7.09 -3.27 1.52
N TRP A 248 -6.48 -3.32 2.70
CA TRP A 248 -6.53 -2.22 3.70
C TRP A 248 -7.97 -1.80 4.09
N GLY A 249 -8.88 -2.77 4.17
CA GLY A 249 -10.26 -2.54 4.60
C GLY A 249 -11.24 -2.11 3.50
N VAL A 250 -10.82 -2.05 2.22
CA VAL A 250 -11.76 -1.89 1.10
C VAL A 250 -12.18 -3.23 0.54
N ASN A 251 -13.45 -3.32 0.13
CA ASN A 251 -13.95 -4.46 -0.62
C ASN A 251 -13.46 -4.40 -2.07
N ILE A 252 -13.34 -5.57 -2.70
CA ILE A 252 -13.03 -5.66 -4.13
C ILE A 252 -14.13 -4.97 -4.93
N ASP A 253 -13.74 -4.03 -5.80
CA ASP A 253 -14.64 -3.34 -6.72
C ASP A 253 -13.90 -3.09 -8.05
N GLY A 254 -14.25 -3.85 -9.07
CA GLY A 254 -13.61 -3.75 -10.38
C GLY A 254 -13.87 -2.42 -11.08
N ASP A 255 -15.04 -1.81 -10.89
CA ASP A 255 -15.43 -0.59 -11.59
C ASP A 255 -14.75 0.64 -10.94
N GLU A 256 -14.68 0.69 -9.61
CA GLU A 256 -13.87 1.70 -8.92
C GLU A 256 -12.38 1.54 -9.23
N ALA A 257 -11.87 0.30 -9.29
CA ALA A 257 -10.48 0.06 -9.69
C ALA A 257 -10.19 0.61 -11.10
N LEU A 258 -11.06 0.32 -12.08
CA LEU A 258 -10.93 0.87 -13.44
C LEU A 258 -10.90 2.39 -13.43
N LYS A 259 -11.86 3.03 -12.75
CA LYS A 259 -11.97 4.49 -12.68
C LYS A 259 -10.71 5.15 -12.12
N TRP A 260 -10.12 4.59 -11.06
CA TRP A 260 -8.89 5.13 -10.47
C TRP A 260 -7.66 4.89 -11.34
N TYR A 261 -7.52 3.69 -11.91
CA TYR A 261 -6.44 3.42 -12.86
C TYR A 261 -6.55 4.26 -14.14
N GLU A 262 -7.74 4.48 -14.68
CA GLU A 262 -7.97 5.34 -15.84
C GLU A 262 -7.54 6.79 -15.57
N ARG A 263 -7.86 7.32 -14.39
CA ARG A 263 -7.38 8.64 -13.97
C ARG A 263 -5.86 8.71 -13.91
N ALA A 264 -5.19 7.77 -13.24
CA ALA A 264 -3.73 7.73 -13.17
C ALA A 264 -3.08 7.55 -14.56
N ALA A 265 -3.62 6.62 -15.36
CA ALA A 265 -3.14 6.31 -16.71
C ALA A 265 -3.27 7.51 -17.67
N SER A 266 -4.32 8.32 -17.52
CA SER A 266 -4.52 9.55 -18.30
C SER A 266 -3.47 10.63 -18.01
N GLN A 267 -2.87 10.60 -16.82
CA GLN A 267 -1.75 11.45 -16.40
C GLN A 267 -0.37 10.86 -16.79
N GLY A 268 -0.35 9.78 -17.58
CA GLY A 268 0.89 9.14 -18.03
C GLY A 268 1.51 8.18 -17.02
N ASP A 269 0.77 7.72 -15.99
CA ASP A 269 1.26 6.66 -15.11
C ASP A 269 1.38 5.33 -15.86
N ASN A 270 2.62 4.91 -16.16
CA ASN A 270 2.84 3.66 -16.86
C ASN A 270 2.49 2.42 -16.00
N THR A 271 2.58 2.51 -14.67
CA THR A 271 2.18 1.42 -13.77
C THR A 271 0.66 1.25 -13.81
N ALA A 272 -0.09 2.34 -13.75
CA ALA A 272 -1.54 2.31 -13.89
C ALA A 272 -1.98 1.85 -15.28
N GLN A 273 -1.28 2.26 -16.34
CA GLN A 273 -1.54 1.76 -17.70
C GLN A 273 -1.36 0.24 -17.80
N MET A 274 -0.31 -0.30 -17.18
CA MET A 274 -0.08 -1.75 -17.11
C MET A 274 -1.17 -2.46 -16.31
N ASN A 275 -1.54 -1.94 -15.14
CA ASN A 275 -2.57 -2.54 -14.30
C ASN A 275 -3.94 -2.52 -14.99
N LEU A 276 -4.30 -1.39 -15.60
CA LEU A 276 -5.52 -1.24 -16.39
C LEU A 276 -5.55 -2.22 -17.59
N GLY A 277 -4.43 -2.33 -18.31
CA GLY A 277 -4.28 -3.27 -19.42
C GLY A 277 -4.45 -4.72 -18.95
N LYS A 278 -3.86 -5.07 -17.80
CA LYS A 278 -3.99 -6.40 -17.17
C LYS A 278 -5.43 -6.69 -16.75
N MET A 279 -6.16 -5.72 -16.20
CA MET A 279 -7.57 -5.90 -15.85
C MET A 279 -8.42 -6.25 -17.08
N TYR A 280 -8.27 -5.49 -18.16
CA TYR A 280 -8.96 -5.75 -19.43
C TYR A 280 -8.48 -7.03 -20.13
N TYR A 281 -7.22 -7.43 -19.97
CA TYR A 281 -6.68 -8.66 -20.57
C TYR A 281 -7.13 -9.93 -19.83
N THR A 282 -7.02 -9.92 -18.50
CA THR A 282 -7.31 -11.10 -17.67
C THR A 282 -8.79 -11.34 -17.51
N GLY A 283 -9.62 -10.29 -17.51
CA GLY A 283 -11.06 -10.40 -17.35
C GLY A 283 -11.48 -10.97 -16.00
N LEU A 284 -10.65 -10.82 -14.94
CA LEU A 284 -10.94 -11.35 -13.62
C LEU A 284 -11.95 -10.48 -12.86
N ARG A 285 -11.67 -9.18 -12.77
CA ARG A 285 -12.52 -8.21 -12.04
C ARG A 285 -13.58 -7.56 -12.92
N VAL A 286 -13.26 -7.43 -14.21
CA VAL A 286 -14.13 -6.84 -15.24
C VAL A 286 -14.20 -7.79 -16.42
N ARG A 287 -15.08 -7.55 -17.40
CA ARG A 287 -15.07 -8.34 -18.63
C ARG A 287 -13.83 -8.01 -19.47
N THR A 288 -13.35 -8.97 -20.25
CA THR A 288 -12.21 -8.76 -21.14
C THR A 288 -12.52 -7.69 -22.19
N ASP A 289 -11.51 -6.88 -22.48
CA ASP A 289 -11.50 -5.94 -23.61
C ASP A 289 -10.10 -5.95 -24.20
N TYR A 290 -9.87 -6.89 -25.13
CA TYR A 290 -8.55 -7.07 -25.72
C TYR A 290 -8.12 -5.87 -26.56
N GLN A 291 -9.04 -5.08 -27.11
CA GLN A 291 -8.68 -3.87 -27.85
C GLN A 291 -8.09 -2.80 -26.92
N LYS A 292 -8.76 -2.54 -25.79
CA LYS A 292 -8.23 -1.61 -24.78
C LYS A 292 -6.94 -2.12 -24.18
N ALA A 293 -6.88 -3.41 -23.83
CA ALA A 293 -5.67 -4.03 -23.30
C ALA A 293 -4.48 -3.88 -24.27
N TYR A 294 -4.67 -4.21 -25.55
CA TYR A 294 -3.64 -4.04 -26.58
C TYR A 294 -3.15 -2.60 -26.66
N SER A 295 -4.09 -1.65 -26.73
CA SER A 295 -3.76 -0.22 -26.85
C SER A 295 -2.94 0.29 -25.66
N LEU A 296 -3.28 -0.16 -24.44
CA LEU A 296 -2.55 0.18 -23.21
C LEU A 296 -1.16 -0.45 -23.20
N PHE A 297 -1.05 -1.74 -23.51
CA PHE A 297 0.25 -2.42 -23.54
C PHE A 297 1.16 -1.87 -24.63
N GLU A 298 0.64 -1.59 -25.83
CA GLU A 298 1.42 -1.02 -26.92
C GLU A 298 1.97 0.36 -26.55
N ARG A 299 1.14 1.23 -25.95
CA ARG A 299 1.58 2.53 -25.43
C ARG A 299 2.64 2.39 -24.35
N THR A 300 2.42 1.51 -23.38
CA THR A 300 3.34 1.30 -22.26
C THR A 300 4.67 0.70 -22.72
N TYR A 301 4.64 -0.20 -23.71
CA TYR A 301 5.83 -0.76 -24.35
C TYR A 301 6.66 0.32 -25.06
N LYS A 302 6.01 1.21 -25.83
CA LYS A 302 6.65 2.35 -26.48
C LYS A 302 7.27 3.33 -25.47
N ASN A 303 6.73 3.40 -24.25
CA ASN A 303 7.29 4.15 -23.13
C ASN A 303 8.42 3.41 -22.38
N ASN A 304 9.04 2.38 -22.99
CA ASN A 304 10.13 1.57 -22.45
C ASN A 304 9.80 0.71 -21.22
N VAL A 305 8.52 0.48 -20.92
CA VAL A 305 8.12 -0.51 -19.92
C VAL A 305 8.08 -1.89 -20.57
N ARG A 306 9.25 -2.55 -20.61
CA ARG A 306 9.45 -3.82 -21.33
C ARG A 306 8.44 -4.91 -20.94
N ASN A 307 8.00 -4.97 -19.69
CA ASN A 307 7.03 -5.97 -19.23
C ASN A 307 5.70 -5.96 -20.01
N ALA A 308 5.32 -4.83 -20.63
CA ALA A 308 4.17 -4.76 -21.53
C ALA A 308 4.31 -5.68 -22.75
N GLY A 309 5.54 -5.88 -23.24
CA GLY A 309 5.85 -6.76 -24.36
C GLY A 309 5.50 -8.22 -24.09
N ASN A 310 5.54 -8.67 -22.83
CA ASN A 310 5.09 -10.02 -22.47
C ASN A 310 3.59 -10.22 -22.78
N TYR A 311 2.77 -9.21 -22.51
CA TYR A 311 1.34 -9.28 -22.82
C TYR A 311 1.08 -9.16 -24.32
N LEU A 312 1.78 -8.26 -25.02
CA LEU A 312 1.69 -8.16 -26.49
C LEU A 312 2.08 -9.49 -27.15
N SER A 313 3.16 -10.11 -26.67
CA SER A 313 3.63 -11.42 -27.09
C SER A 313 2.53 -12.49 -26.94
N GLN A 314 1.90 -12.58 -25.76
CA GLN A 314 0.77 -13.49 -25.52
C GLN A 314 -0.44 -13.17 -26.40
N MET A 315 -0.75 -11.90 -26.64
CA MET A 315 -1.89 -11.51 -27.49
C MET A 315 -1.69 -11.94 -28.94
N TYR A 316 -0.48 -11.77 -29.49
CA TYR A 316 -0.11 -12.29 -30.80
C TYR A 316 -0.03 -13.82 -30.82
N TYR A 317 0.40 -14.45 -29.73
CA TYR A 317 0.43 -15.92 -29.64
C TYR A 317 -0.99 -16.49 -29.74
N ASN A 318 -1.93 -15.91 -29.00
CA ASN A 318 -3.28 -16.41 -28.84
C ASN A 318 -4.26 -15.93 -29.92
N GLY A 319 -3.95 -14.81 -30.58
CA GLY A 319 -4.86 -14.14 -31.51
C GLY A 319 -5.95 -13.33 -30.78
N GLN A 320 -5.57 -12.63 -29.71
CA GLN A 320 -6.47 -11.81 -28.90
C GLN A 320 -6.45 -10.36 -29.41
N TYR A 321 -7.57 -9.90 -29.98
CA TYR A 321 -7.73 -8.64 -30.75
C TYR A 321 -6.93 -8.58 -32.06
N VAL A 322 -5.69 -9.06 -32.07
CA VAL A 322 -4.86 -9.22 -33.27
C VAL A 322 -4.99 -10.64 -33.82
N GLU A 323 -4.65 -10.84 -35.10
CA GLU A 323 -4.50 -12.21 -35.63
C GLU A 323 -3.32 -12.92 -34.97
N ALA A 324 -3.44 -14.25 -34.82
CA ALA A 324 -2.37 -15.04 -34.25
C ALA A 324 -1.12 -15.03 -35.17
N ASP A 325 -0.03 -14.47 -34.69
CA ASP A 325 1.24 -14.32 -35.41
C ASP A 325 2.41 -14.72 -34.51
N CYS A 326 2.95 -15.92 -34.75
CA CYS A 326 4.03 -16.47 -33.93
C CYS A 326 5.38 -15.78 -34.14
N HIS A 327 5.58 -15.09 -35.28
CA HIS A 327 6.78 -14.27 -35.48
C HIS A 327 6.72 -13.02 -34.61
N GLN A 328 5.59 -12.31 -34.59
CA GLN A 328 5.40 -11.14 -33.72
C GLN A 328 5.39 -11.54 -32.25
N ALA A 329 4.71 -12.64 -31.90
CA ALA A 329 4.71 -13.17 -30.54
C ALA A 329 6.14 -13.42 -30.05
N LYS A 330 6.96 -14.11 -30.87
CA LYS A 330 8.37 -14.37 -30.55
C LYS A 330 9.20 -13.10 -30.47
N LYS A 331 9.00 -12.15 -31.38
CA LYS A 331 9.72 -10.87 -31.38
C LYS A 331 9.55 -10.15 -30.04
N TYR A 332 8.31 -9.92 -29.62
CA TYR A 332 8.03 -9.29 -28.33
C TYR A 332 8.55 -10.12 -27.16
N TYR A 333 8.45 -11.46 -27.22
CA TYR A 333 8.99 -12.34 -26.19
C TYR A 333 10.51 -12.20 -26.05
N GLU A 334 11.27 -12.20 -27.14
CA GLU A 334 12.73 -12.11 -27.11
C GLU A 334 13.23 -10.74 -26.68
N GLU A 335 12.49 -9.67 -27.00
CA GLU A 335 12.80 -8.30 -26.55
C GLU A 335 12.62 -8.13 -25.02
N THR A 336 11.86 -9.01 -24.37
CA THR A 336 11.55 -8.94 -22.93
C THR A 336 12.13 -10.08 -22.10
N ALA A 337 12.39 -11.24 -22.71
CA ALA A 337 12.90 -12.43 -22.03
C ALA A 337 14.35 -12.24 -21.59
N ARG A 338 14.66 -12.74 -20.38
CA ARG A 338 16.05 -12.79 -19.89
C ARG A 338 16.85 -13.93 -20.52
N THR A 339 16.17 -14.97 -21.01
CA THR A 339 16.75 -16.17 -21.62
C THR A 339 16.00 -16.51 -22.89
N PRO A 340 16.68 -16.73 -24.02
CA PRO A 340 16.03 -17.18 -25.26
C PRO A 340 15.36 -18.56 -25.08
N ASP A 341 14.13 -18.70 -25.56
CA ASP A 341 13.45 -20.00 -25.68
C ASP A 341 13.32 -20.38 -27.16
N ASN A 342 14.14 -21.34 -27.57
CA ASN A 342 14.18 -21.82 -28.95
C ASN A 342 12.92 -22.64 -29.33
N ASN A 343 12.11 -23.06 -28.36
CA ASN A 343 10.88 -23.83 -28.59
C ASN A 343 9.64 -22.94 -28.69
N TYR A 344 9.69 -21.70 -28.21
CA TYR A 344 8.54 -20.77 -28.15
C TYR A 344 7.79 -20.66 -29.49
N PHE A 345 8.51 -20.44 -30.59
CA PHE A 345 7.91 -20.33 -31.93
C PHE A 345 7.23 -21.63 -32.37
N ARG A 346 7.92 -22.77 -32.17
CA ARG A 346 7.40 -24.08 -32.56
C ARG A 346 6.13 -24.41 -31.77
N GLN A 347 6.13 -24.11 -30.49
CA GLN A 347 4.96 -24.32 -29.63
C GLN A 347 3.80 -23.41 -30.04
N CYS A 348 4.09 -22.14 -30.36
CA CYS A 348 3.08 -21.21 -30.90
C CYS A 348 2.41 -21.73 -32.17
N GLU A 349 3.19 -22.19 -33.15
CA GLU A 349 2.63 -22.70 -34.39
C GLU A 349 1.81 -23.98 -34.18
N LYS A 350 2.26 -24.87 -33.28
CA LYS A 350 1.51 -26.06 -32.88
C LYS A 350 0.16 -25.69 -32.25
N ASP A 351 0.17 -24.81 -31.25
CA ASP A 351 -1.03 -24.35 -30.56
C ASP A 351 -2.00 -23.63 -31.49
N LYS A 352 -1.47 -22.82 -32.42
CA LYS A 352 -2.25 -22.14 -33.45
C LYS A 352 -2.99 -23.12 -34.36
N GLN A 353 -2.32 -24.20 -34.78
CA GLN A 353 -2.95 -25.26 -35.58
C GLN A 353 -4.00 -26.02 -34.78
N GLU A 354 -3.71 -26.35 -33.51
CA GLU A 354 -4.64 -27.07 -32.64
C GLU A 354 -5.90 -26.25 -32.35
N ARG A 355 -5.78 -24.96 -32.00
CA ARG A 355 -6.94 -24.05 -31.84
C ARG A 355 -7.79 -23.99 -33.11
N LYS A 356 -7.18 -24.00 -34.29
CA LYS A 356 -7.91 -24.02 -35.56
C LYS A 356 -8.67 -25.33 -35.76
N ALA A 357 -8.07 -26.46 -35.40
CA ALA A 357 -8.66 -27.79 -35.54
C ALA A 357 -9.86 -28.02 -34.58
N THR A 358 -9.81 -27.45 -33.37
CA THR A 358 -10.82 -27.68 -32.32
C THR A 358 -11.92 -26.61 -32.24
N ARG A 359 -11.84 -25.55 -33.06
CA ARG A 359 -12.69 -24.34 -32.98
C ARG A 359 -14.19 -24.61 -33.12
N SER A 360 -14.58 -25.60 -33.92
CA SER A 360 -15.99 -25.87 -34.23
C SER A 360 -16.75 -26.59 -33.12
N GLU A 361 -16.04 -27.18 -32.17
CA GLU A 361 -16.64 -27.92 -31.07
C GLU A 361 -16.58 -27.08 -29.79
N LEU A 362 -17.50 -27.30 -28.86
CA LEU A 362 -17.39 -26.70 -27.52
C LEU A 362 -16.42 -27.53 -26.64
N PRO A 363 -15.69 -26.90 -25.71
CA PRO A 363 -14.87 -27.62 -24.73
C PRO A 363 -15.75 -28.23 -23.63
N ILE A 364 -15.25 -29.24 -22.94
CA ILE A 364 -15.78 -29.64 -21.64
C ILE A 364 -15.05 -28.84 -20.57
N LEU A 365 -15.80 -28.12 -19.75
CA LEU A 365 -15.30 -27.36 -18.61
C LEU A 365 -15.50 -28.16 -17.33
N THR A 366 -14.48 -28.22 -16.49
CA THR A 366 -14.55 -28.93 -15.20
C THR A 366 -14.30 -27.96 -14.05
N LEU A 367 -15.36 -27.62 -13.32
CA LEU A 367 -15.30 -26.80 -12.12
C LEU A 367 -15.08 -27.71 -10.91
N LYS A 368 -13.99 -27.49 -10.20
CA LYS A 368 -13.60 -28.28 -9.03
C LYS A 368 -13.47 -27.38 -7.81
N HIS A 369 -13.96 -27.86 -6.68
CA HIS A 369 -13.72 -27.25 -5.37
C HIS A 369 -12.37 -27.76 -4.81
N GLU A 370 -11.39 -26.87 -4.60
CA GLU A 370 -9.99 -27.25 -4.32
C GLU A 370 -9.64 -27.29 -2.82
N SER A 371 -9.91 -26.20 -2.09
CA SER A 371 -9.40 -26.03 -0.73
C SER A 371 -10.32 -25.22 0.19
N ILE A 372 -10.04 -25.43 1.47
CA ILE A 372 -10.73 -24.91 2.65
C ILE A 372 -9.66 -24.23 3.48
N PHE A 373 -9.82 -22.94 3.76
CA PHE A 373 -9.08 -22.16 4.76
C PHE A 373 -7.67 -21.65 4.41
N LEU A 374 -7.57 -20.34 4.20
CA LEU A 374 -6.40 -19.53 4.57
C LEU A 374 -6.88 -18.53 5.63
N GLY A 375 -6.66 -18.83 6.91
CA GLY A 375 -6.95 -17.89 8.00
C GLY A 375 -5.77 -17.81 8.96
N GLY A 376 -5.21 -16.61 9.11
CA GLY A 376 -4.18 -16.29 10.11
C GLY A 376 -4.79 -15.70 11.38
N LYS A 377 -3.96 -15.47 12.40
CA LYS A 377 -4.35 -14.84 13.68
C LYS A 377 -5.02 -13.46 13.51
N ASP A 378 -4.75 -12.78 12.40
CA ASP A 378 -5.10 -11.36 12.19
C ASP A 378 -6.37 -11.15 11.34
N THR A 379 -7.00 -12.22 10.83
CA THR A 379 -8.24 -12.16 10.04
C THR A 379 -9.31 -13.10 10.61
N PRO A 380 -9.92 -12.76 11.75
CA PRO A 380 -10.99 -13.58 12.31
C PRO A 380 -12.22 -13.54 11.38
N TYR A 381 -12.69 -14.74 10.99
CA TYR A 381 -13.92 -15.02 10.21
C TYR A 381 -13.88 -15.00 8.66
N GLN A 382 -12.72 -14.93 8.00
CA GLN A 382 -12.67 -15.21 6.55
C GLN A 382 -12.56 -16.71 6.30
N CYS A 383 -13.66 -17.35 5.93
CA CYS A 383 -13.61 -18.68 5.32
C CYS A 383 -13.59 -18.50 3.81
N GLU A 384 -12.49 -18.92 3.19
CA GLU A 384 -12.27 -18.71 1.77
C GLU A 384 -12.58 -20.00 1.00
N LEU A 385 -13.56 -19.92 0.12
CA LEU A 385 -13.83 -20.98 -0.85
C LEU A 385 -12.94 -20.77 -2.07
N ASN A 386 -12.24 -21.82 -2.47
CA ASN A 386 -11.36 -21.79 -3.62
C ASN A 386 -11.80 -22.82 -4.67
N PHE A 387 -12.07 -22.34 -5.87
CA PHE A 387 -12.46 -23.18 -7.00
C PHE A 387 -11.42 -23.11 -8.10
N SER A 388 -11.21 -24.24 -8.78
CA SER A 388 -10.48 -24.30 -10.03
C SER A 388 -11.40 -24.60 -11.20
N ILE A 389 -11.07 -24.07 -12.37
CA ILE A 389 -11.72 -24.38 -13.64
C ILE A 389 -10.67 -24.90 -14.61
N ASN A 390 -11.03 -25.98 -15.32
CA ASN A 390 -10.19 -26.62 -16.33
C ASN A 390 -10.98 -26.76 -17.64
N THR A 391 -10.28 -26.79 -18.76
CA THR A 391 -10.80 -27.19 -20.08
C THR A 391 -10.10 -28.46 -20.55
N ASN A 392 -10.81 -29.31 -21.29
CA ASN A 392 -10.25 -30.54 -21.86
C ASN A 392 -9.55 -30.34 -23.21
N LYS A 393 -9.50 -29.11 -23.72
CA LYS A 393 -8.90 -28.82 -25.03
C LYS A 393 -8.39 -27.39 -25.13
N LEU A 394 -7.50 -27.19 -26.10
CA LEU A 394 -7.01 -25.87 -26.46
C LEU A 394 -8.07 -25.07 -27.20
N GLY A 395 -8.27 -23.84 -26.76
CA GLY A 395 -9.31 -22.92 -27.19
C GLY A 395 -9.59 -21.93 -26.07
N GLU A 396 -9.51 -20.63 -26.38
CA GLU A 396 -9.74 -19.60 -25.39
C GLU A 396 -11.13 -19.71 -24.76
N VAL A 397 -11.14 -19.70 -23.43
CA VAL A 397 -12.32 -19.46 -22.62
C VAL A 397 -12.08 -18.19 -21.82
N ALA A 398 -12.75 -17.12 -22.21
CA ALA A 398 -12.71 -15.81 -21.55
C ALA A 398 -14.02 -15.56 -20.80
N ASN A 399 -14.02 -14.59 -19.88
CA ASN A 399 -15.22 -14.13 -19.16
C ASN A 399 -16.04 -15.25 -18.50
N PHE A 400 -15.40 -16.35 -18.10
CA PHE A 400 -16.12 -17.42 -17.41
C PHE A 400 -16.61 -16.88 -16.06
N ARG A 401 -17.92 -16.93 -15.85
CA ARG A 401 -18.62 -16.53 -14.63
C ARG A 401 -19.59 -17.63 -14.24
N ALA A 402 -19.52 -18.10 -13.00
CA ALA A 402 -20.42 -19.12 -12.47
C ALA A 402 -21.06 -18.64 -11.18
N THR A 403 -22.38 -18.52 -11.13
CA THR A 403 -23.10 -18.24 -9.89
C THR A 403 -23.39 -19.55 -9.18
N LEU A 404 -22.90 -19.63 -7.96
CA LEU A 404 -23.10 -20.74 -7.04
C LEU A 404 -24.22 -20.39 -6.07
N GLN A 405 -25.13 -21.33 -5.84
CA GLN A 405 -25.95 -21.36 -4.65
C GLN A 405 -25.23 -22.21 -3.60
N LEU A 406 -24.84 -21.59 -2.50
CA LEU A 406 -24.23 -22.24 -1.34
C LEU A 406 -25.32 -22.51 -0.30
N ARG A 407 -25.34 -23.70 0.30
CA ARG A 407 -26.29 -24.09 1.35
C ARG A 407 -25.54 -24.69 2.54
N ASN A 408 -25.82 -24.19 3.74
CA ASN A 408 -25.25 -24.75 4.97
C ASN A 408 -26.14 -25.85 5.58
N SER A 409 -25.65 -26.51 6.64
CA SER A 409 -26.37 -27.57 7.38
C SER A 409 -27.69 -27.10 8.01
N GLU A 410 -27.79 -25.81 8.34
CA GLU A 410 -28.98 -25.19 8.93
C GLU A 410 -30.05 -24.83 7.89
N GLY A 411 -29.78 -25.06 6.60
CA GLY A 411 -30.70 -24.77 5.50
C GLY A 411 -30.67 -23.33 5.01
N ALA A 412 -29.79 -22.48 5.54
CA ALA A 412 -29.56 -21.14 5.01
C ALA A 412 -28.86 -21.23 3.64
N SER A 413 -29.23 -20.34 2.71
CA SER A 413 -28.65 -20.28 1.38
C SER A 413 -28.12 -18.90 1.03
N THR A 414 -26.99 -18.83 0.35
CA THR A 414 -26.43 -17.59 -0.20
C THR A 414 -25.94 -17.82 -1.63
N GLU A 415 -25.94 -16.78 -2.45
CA GLU A 415 -25.46 -16.84 -3.82
C GLU A 415 -24.15 -16.09 -3.96
N GLN A 416 -23.20 -16.70 -4.67
CA GLN A 416 -21.86 -16.14 -4.90
C GLN A 416 -21.47 -16.34 -6.35
N THR A 417 -20.99 -15.30 -7.01
CA THR A 417 -20.52 -15.39 -8.40
C THR A 417 -19.01 -15.53 -8.44
N LEU A 418 -18.56 -16.66 -8.97
CA LEU A 418 -17.15 -16.90 -9.28
C LEU A 418 -16.78 -16.23 -10.60
N ALA A 419 -15.63 -15.58 -10.60
CA ALA A 419 -14.96 -15.08 -11.78
C ALA A 419 -13.59 -15.73 -11.93
N PHE A 420 -13.27 -16.15 -13.16
CA PHE A 420 -11.98 -16.73 -13.49
C PHE A 420 -11.28 -15.89 -14.55
N PRO A 421 -9.94 -15.81 -14.49
CA PRO A 421 -9.17 -15.22 -15.56
C PRO A 421 -9.25 -16.11 -16.80
N VAL A 422 -8.89 -15.55 -17.97
CA VAL A 422 -8.80 -16.28 -19.24
C VAL A 422 -7.98 -17.57 -19.11
N PHE A 423 -8.46 -18.64 -19.73
CA PHE A 423 -7.80 -19.95 -19.73
C PHE A 423 -7.98 -20.72 -21.04
N GLY A 424 -7.22 -21.80 -21.21
CA GLY A 424 -7.27 -22.65 -22.41
C GLY A 424 -6.66 -22.02 -23.66
N ALA A 425 -6.09 -20.82 -23.58
CA ALA A 425 -5.62 -20.06 -24.74
C ALA A 425 -4.37 -20.68 -25.40
N ASN A 426 -3.42 -21.19 -24.61
CA ASN A 426 -2.21 -21.86 -25.11
C ASN A 426 -1.66 -22.91 -24.13
N SER A 427 -0.65 -23.66 -24.58
CA SER A 427 0.01 -24.69 -23.79
C SER A 427 1.29 -24.21 -23.09
N LEU A 428 1.69 -22.94 -23.22
CA LEU A 428 2.93 -22.43 -22.59
C LEU A 428 2.89 -22.54 -21.07
N ASP A 429 1.69 -22.43 -20.49
CA ASP A 429 1.46 -22.59 -19.06
C ASP A 429 1.76 -24.02 -18.54
N ALA A 430 1.95 -25.02 -19.41
CA ALA A 430 2.12 -26.41 -19.00
C ALA A 430 3.54 -26.78 -18.53
N GLU A 431 4.57 -26.01 -18.88
CA GLU A 431 5.97 -26.34 -18.53
C GLU A 431 6.68 -25.31 -17.62
N THR A 432 6.05 -24.19 -17.27
CA THR A 432 6.51 -23.35 -16.13
C THR A 432 5.94 -23.81 -14.78
N ILE A 433 5.03 -24.80 -14.80
CA ILE A 433 4.34 -25.35 -13.61
C ILE A 433 4.30 -26.88 -13.60
N GLY A 434 4.98 -27.55 -14.54
CA GLY A 434 5.16 -29.00 -14.55
C GLY A 434 3.87 -29.80 -14.39
N GLU A 435 3.04 -29.87 -15.43
CA GLU A 435 2.21 -31.05 -15.74
C GLU A 435 1.52 -30.93 -17.11
N GLN A 436 1.41 -32.06 -17.81
CA GLN A 436 0.82 -32.16 -19.14
C GLN A 436 -0.70 -31.97 -19.09
N TYR A 437 -1.18 -30.87 -19.69
CA TYR A 437 -2.59 -30.57 -19.99
C TYR A 437 -3.60 -30.75 -18.85
N ILE A 438 -3.54 -29.84 -17.89
CA ILE A 438 -4.71 -29.31 -17.17
C ILE A 438 -4.43 -27.80 -16.98
N VAL A 439 -4.97 -26.92 -17.83
CA VAL A 439 -4.82 -25.45 -17.65
C VAL A 439 -5.76 -25.01 -16.51
N SER A 440 -5.36 -25.34 -15.29
CA SER A 440 -6.09 -25.01 -14.08
C SER A 440 -5.95 -23.53 -13.79
N ARG A 441 -7.09 -22.83 -13.80
CA ARG A 441 -7.17 -21.49 -13.21
C ARG A 441 -7.93 -21.57 -11.91
N LYS A 442 -7.37 -20.92 -10.90
CA LYS A 442 -8.05 -20.70 -9.63
C LYS A 442 -8.83 -19.40 -9.71
N SER A 443 -10.03 -19.43 -9.17
CA SER A 443 -10.81 -18.22 -8.91
C SER A 443 -10.16 -17.44 -7.78
N THR A 444 -10.46 -16.14 -7.69
CA THR A 444 -10.20 -15.42 -6.45
C THR A 444 -11.05 -16.04 -5.34
N LEU A 445 -10.45 -16.15 -4.16
CA LEU A 445 -11.08 -16.50 -2.90
C LEU A 445 -12.44 -15.77 -2.76
N ILE A 446 -13.52 -16.50 -2.51
CA ILE A 446 -14.79 -15.88 -2.12
C ILE A 446 -14.71 -15.62 -0.61
N PRO A 447 -14.60 -14.36 -0.15
CA PRO A 447 -14.63 -14.09 1.28
C PRO A 447 -16.04 -14.32 1.81
N MET A 448 -16.19 -15.28 2.72
CA MET A 448 -17.44 -15.51 3.44
C MET A 448 -17.35 -14.89 4.83
N TYR A 449 -18.15 -13.85 5.09
CA TYR A 449 -18.20 -13.16 6.38
C TYR A 449 -19.29 -13.70 7.33
N GLN A 450 -20.19 -14.53 6.80
CA GLN A 450 -21.26 -15.14 7.58
C GLN A 450 -20.76 -16.44 8.20
N SER A 451 -20.65 -16.47 9.53
CA SER A 451 -20.15 -17.62 10.30
C SER A 451 -20.89 -18.94 10.03
N GLY A 452 -22.18 -18.88 9.67
CA GLY A 452 -22.98 -20.06 9.31
C GLY A 452 -22.59 -20.74 8.00
N PHE A 453 -21.83 -20.06 7.13
CA PHE A 453 -21.31 -20.64 5.88
C PHE A 453 -19.81 -20.98 5.95
N CYS A 454 -19.20 -20.74 7.11
CA CYS A 454 -17.82 -21.11 7.42
C CYS A 454 -17.67 -22.58 7.84
N GLN A 455 -18.76 -23.25 8.23
CA GLN A 455 -18.72 -24.65 8.66
C GLN A 455 -18.73 -25.59 7.44
N PHE A 456 -17.58 -26.21 7.21
CA PHE A 456 -17.21 -26.86 5.95
C PHE A 456 -17.78 -28.26 5.72
N SER A 457 -17.98 -29.07 6.77
CA SER A 457 -18.39 -30.48 6.63
C SER A 457 -19.72 -30.66 5.89
N ASP A 458 -20.54 -29.61 5.87
CA ASP A 458 -21.91 -29.67 5.41
C ASP A 458 -22.25 -28.60 4.36
N LEU A 459 -21.25 -27.84 3.88
CA LEU A 459 -21.47 -26.81 2.86
C LEU A 459 -21.62 -27.46 1.48
N LYS A 460 -22.83 -27.46 0.95
CA LYS A 460 -23.12 -27.91 -0.42
C LYS A 460 -23.16 -26.73 -1.36
N PHE A 461 -22.65 -26.89 -2.57
CA PHE A 461 -22.77 -25.88 -3.63
C PHE A 461 -23.47 -26.46 -4.85
N GLN A 462 -24.21 -25.60 -5.55
CA GLN A 462 -24.80 -25.91 -6.84
C GLN A 462 -24.54 -24.75 -7.79
N VAL A 463 -24.01 -25.02 -8.99
CA VAL A 463 -23.95 -23.99 -10.03
C VAL A 463 -25.36 -23.77 -10.58
N ILE A 464 -25.90 -22.56 -10.42
CA ILE A 464 -27.25 -22.19 -10.87
C ILE A 464 -27.24 -21.40 -12.18
N SER A 465 -26.13 -20.74 -12.50
CA SER A 465 -25.89 -20.12 -13.80
C SER A 465 -24.39 -20.17 -14.12
N ALA A 466 -24.04 -20.31 -15.40
CA ALA A 466 -22.66 -20.15 -15.84
C ALA A 466 -22.61 -19.63 -17.28
N THR A 467 -21.80 -18.60 -17.50
CA THR A 467 -21.57 -17.98 -18.81
C THR A 467 -20.09 -17.90 -19.12
N ALA A 468 -19.72 -17.93 -20.39
CA ALA A 468 -18.36 -17.72 -20.86
C ALA A 468 -18.35 -17.18 -22.28
N THR A 469 -17.23 -16.59 -22.69
CA THR A 469 -16.91 -16.32 -24.09
C THR A 469 -16.01 -17.45 -24.59
N ILE A 470 -16.49 -18.23 -25.56
CA ILE A 470 -15.75 -19.36 -26.14
C ILE A 470 -15.65 -19.15 -27.65
N SER A 471 -14.43 -19.12 -28.18
CA SER A 471 -14.18 -18.86 -29.61
C SER A 471 -14.83 -17.57 -30.14
N GLY A 472 -14.96 -16.55 -29.28
CA GLY A 472 -15.55 -15.25 -29.60
C GLY A 472 -17.07 -15.16 -29.46
N ALA A 473 -17.76 -16.24 -29.09
CA ALA A 473 -19.21 -16.24 -28.86
C ALA A 473 -19.54 -16.35 -27.37
N GLU A 474 -20.58 -15.65 -26.91
CA GLU A 474 -21.12 -15.86 -25.57
C GLU A 474 -21.89 -17.19 -25.52
N VAL A 475 -21.59 -17.99 -24.51
CA VAL A 475 -22.15 -19.33 -24.32
C VAL A 475 -22.72 -19.42 -22.91
N ASP A 476 -23.99 -19.81 -22.82
CA ASP A 476 -24.58 -20.35 -21.59
C ASP A 476 -24.04 -21.76 -21.38
N VAL A 477 -23.10 -21.90 -20.46
CA VAL A 477 -22.30 -23.10 -20.26
C VAL A 477 -23.15 -24.24 -19.67
N LEU A 478 -24.13 -23.90 -18.82
CA LEU A 478 -25.04 -24.89 -18.25
C LEU A 478 -26.01 -25.41 -19.32
N LYS A 479 -26.64 -24.50 -20.08
CA LYS A 479 -27.56 -24.88 -21.15
C LYS A 479 -26.88 -25.67 -22.27
N ALA A 480 -25.62 -25.36 -22.55
CA ALA A 480 -24.81 -26.11 -23.51
C ALA A 480 -24.42 -27.52 -23.01
N GLY A 481 -24.62 -27.84 -21.72
CA GLY A 481 -24.30 -29.15 -21.14
C GLY A 481 -22.81 -29.44 -21.05
N ILE A 482 -21.97 -28.40 -21.04
CA ILE A 482 -20.51 -28.54 -21.10
C ILE A 482 -19.79 -28.39 -19.76
N LEU A 483 -20.51 -28.04 -18.68
CA LEU A 483 -19.93 -27.91 -17.33
C LEU A 483 -20.06 -29.22 -16.54
N LYS A 484 -18.92 -29.79 -16.15
CA LYS A 484 -18.83 -30.86 -15.15
C LYS A 484 -18.48 -30.27 -13.79
N GLN A 485 -19.24 -30.63 -12.76
CA GLN A 485 -18.96 -30.26 -11.37
C GLN A 485 -18.26 -31.41 -10.67
N GLN A 486 -17.14 -31.13 -10.01
CA GLN A 486 -16.41 -32.09 -9.18
C GLN A 486 -16.38 -31.59 -7.74
N GLU A 487 -17.14 -32.27 -6.89
CA GLU A 487 -17.07 -32.09 -5.44
C GLU A 487 -15.87 -32.88 -4.89
N LYS A 488 -15.16 -32.27 -3.94
CA LYS A 488 -14.17 -32.98 -3.14
C LYS A 488 -14.95 -33.91 -2.19
N ARG A 489 -14.82 -35.22 -2.39
CA ARG A 489 -15.39 -36.23 -1.47
C ARG A 489 -14.73 -36.16 -0.10
#